data_AF-A0A348Y7H5-F1
#
_entry.id   AF-A0A348Y7H5-F1
#
_cell.length_a   1.000
_cell.length_b   1.000
_cell.length_c   1.000
_cell.angle_alpha   90.00
_cell.angle_beta   90.00
_cell.angle_gamma   90.00
#
_symmetry.space_group_name_H-M   'P 1'
#
loop_
_entity.id
_entity.type
_entity.pdbx_description
1 polymer ?
#
loop_
_entity_poly.entity_id
_entity_poly.type
_entity_poly.pdbx_seq_one_letter_code
_entity_poly.pdbx_strand_id
1 'polypeptide(L)'
;MTSPAWLTAVNFNTDGLIPAIAQDHKSGRILMMAWMNAESLQLTAETQTAVYFSRSRAKLWHKGESSGHTQRVHDIRLDCDADVIVLSVTQVGGIACHTGRESCFYQRLDLSGQTPEWQTVDKVLKDPADIYHSHEATNHTQTNDATANNIVSSDIDQAKVGRTSILQQLDKVLVERKQADAGSSYVASLYAKGLNKILEKVGEESTESIIAAKDFAHCDENINKAQYDDARHELIYEVADVWFHTLVGLAWFDIESDAVLHELGRRFGLSGIDEKAAR
;
A
#
# COMPACT_ATOMS: atom_id res chain seq x y z
N MET A 1 35.42 -3.13 14.85
CA MET A 1 35.17 -4.55 14.53
C MET A 1 34.78 -4.62 13.07
N THR A 2 35.10 -5.71 12.36
CA THR A 2 34.59 -5.92 10.99
C THR A 2 33.09 -6.26 11.07
N SER A 3 32.27 -5.58 10.26
CA SER A 3 30.84 -5.89 10.17
C SER A 3 30.61 -7.37 9.80
N PRO A 4 29.59 -8.05 10.35
CA PRO A 4 29.26 -9.41 9.96
C PRO A 4 28.97 -9.53 8.46
N ALA A 5 29.35 -10.66 7.84
CA ALA A 5 29.18 -10.87 6.40
C ALA A 5 27.70 -10.81 5.93
N TRP A 6 26.75 -11.12 6.82
CA TRP A 6 25.32 -10.96 6.54
C TRP A 6 24.89 -9.48 6.49
N LEU A 7 25.51 -8.63 7.31
CA LEU A 7 25.19 -7.20 7.38
C LEU A 7 25.77 -6.43 6.18
N THR A 8 26.85 -6.94 5.58
CA THR A 8 27.42 -6.40 4.33
C THR A 8 26.63 -6.76 3.07
N ALA A 9 25.63 -7.65 3.17
CA ALA A 9 24.71 -7.97 2.07
C ALA A 9 23.49 -7.03 2.01
N VAL A 10 23.38 -6.08 2.95
CA VAL A 10 22.25 -5.15 3.08
C VAL A 10 22.57 -3.83 2.36
N ASN A 11 21.72 -3.42 1.43
CA ASN A 11 21.86 -2.17 0.70
C ASN A 11 21.21 -1.01 1.46
N PHE A 12 21.98 -0.43 2.38
CA PHE A 12 21.59 0.83 3.02
C PHE A 12 21.62 1.99 2.01
N ASN A 13 20.66 2.90 2.13
CA ASN A 13 20.60 4.12 1.32
C ASN A 13 21.74 5.11 1.66
N THR A 14 21.76 6.26 0.99
CA THR A 14 22.80 7.30 1.18
C THR A 14 22.89 7.87 2.60
N ASP A 15 21.82 7.75 3.40
CA ASP A 15 21.79 8.18 4.81
C ASP A 15 22.28 7.08 5.78
N GLY A 16 22.68 5.91 5.25
CA GLY A 16 23.02 4.71 6.03
C GLY A 16 21.80 4.01 6.62
N LEU A 17 20.63 4.16 5.99
CA LEU A 17 19.34 3.66 6.48
C LEU A 17 18.69 2.66 5.51
N ILE A 18 17.91 1.74 6.08
CA ILE A 18 17.06 0.80 5.34
C ILE A 18 15.62 0.84 5.90
N PRO A 19 14.57 0.83 5.06
CA PRO A 19 13.19 0.62 5.51
C PRO A 19 12.99 -0.79 6.09
N ALA A 20 12.33 -0.87 7.24
CA ALA A 20 11.97 -2.10 7.92
C ALA A 20 10.46 -2.14 8.20
N ILE A 21 9.79 -3.13 7.64
CA ILE A 21 8.36 -3.38 7.76
C ILE A 21 8.15 -4.42 8.87
N ALA A 22 7.36 -4.08 9.89
CA ALA A 22 6.93 -5.03 10.91
C ALA A 22 5.59 -5.68 10.50
N GLN A 23 5.59 -6.99 10.34
CA GLN A 23 4.41 -7.81 10.03
C GLN A 23 4.10 -8.73 11.20
N ASP A 24 2.83 -8.85 11.59
CA ASP A 24 2.44 -9.82 12.62
C ASP A 24 2.62 -11.26 12.11
N HIS A 25 3.34 -12.05 12.90
CA HIS A 25 3.76 -13.41 12.58
C HIS A 25 2.60 -14.40 12.40
N LYS A 26 1.41 -14.13 12.94
CA LYS A 26 0.27 -15.06 12.88
C LYS A 26 -0.75 -14.68 11.82
N SER A 27 -1.03 -13.39 11.71
CA SER A 27 -2.10 -12.86 10.85
C SER A 27 -1.59 -12.36 9.49
N GLY A 28 -0.27 -12.15 9.33
CA GLY A 28 0.28 -11.48 8.15
C GLY A 28 -0.03 -9.97 8.09
N ARG A 29 -0.73 -9.41 9.08
CA ARG A 29 -1.10 -7.99 9.12
C ARG A 29 0.15 -7.11 9.19
N ILE A 30 0.29 -6.15 8.29
CA ILE A 30 1.33 -5.12 8.38
C ILE A 30 1.01 -4.19 9.55
N LEU A 31 1.94 -4.08 10.50
CA LEU A 31 1.78 -3.33 11.75
C LEU A 31 2.35 -1.92 11.66
N MET A 32 3.54 -1.76 11.09
CA MET A 32 4.21 -0.46 10.93
C MET A 32 5.39 -0.56 9.97
N MET A 33 5.85 0.59 9.49
CA MET A 33 7.15 0.75 8.84
C MET A 33 7.99 1.73 9.67
N ALA A 34 9.27 1.45 9.83
CA ALA A 34 10.26 2.36 10.42
C ALA A 34 11.61 2.16 9.73
N TRP A 35 12.60 3.00 10.07
CA TRP A 35 13.94 2.92 9.51
C TRP A 35 14.86 2.14 10.44
N MET A 36 15.85 1.45 9.89
CA MET A 36 16.98 0.89 10.61
C MET A 36 18.28 1.44 10.07
N ASN A 37 19.29 1.55 10.91
CA ASN A 37 20.69 1.66 10.48
C ASN A 37 21.40 0.32 10.74
N ALA A 38 22.66 0.19 10.32
CA ALA A 38 23.43 -1.04 10.52
C ALA A 38 23.47 -1.51 11.99
N GLU A 39 23.60 -0.57 12.94
CA GLU A 39 23.61 -0.84 14.38
C GLU A 39 22.25 -1.34 14.91
N SER A 40 21.14 -0.70 14.53
CA SER A 40 19.81 -1.09 14.99
C SER A 40 19.37 -2.43 14.40
N LEU A 41 19.76 -2.74 13.17
CA LEU A 41 19.55 -4.05 12.55
C LEU A 41 20.39 -5.14 13.24
N GLN A 42 21.67 -4.86 13.54
CA GLN A 42 22.52 -5.77 14.31
C GLN A 42 21.92 -6.07 15.69
N LEU A 43 21.53 -5.04 16.45
CA LEU A 43 20.87 -5.20 17.75
C LEU A 43 19.53 -5.95 17.65
N THR A 44 18.78 -5.77 16.56
CA THR A 44 17.55 -6.51 16.31
C THR A 44 17.80 -8.01 16.14
N ALA A 45 18.82 -8.37 15.35
CA ALA A 45 19.23 -9.77 15.15
C ALA A 45 19.79 -10.42 16.42
N GLU A 46 20.58 -9.67 17.21
CA GLU A 46 21.19 -10.15 18.46
C GLU A 46 20.17 -10.33 19.60
N THR A 47 19.25 -9.38 19.76
CA THR A 47 18.28 -9.37 20.88
C THR A 47 16.97 -10.08 20.57
N GLN A 48 16.69 -10.38 19.29
CA GLN A 48 15.38 -10.84 18.81
C GLN A 48 14.23 -9.89 19.20
N THR A 49 14.52 -8.60 19.36
CA THR A 49 13.54 -7.53 19.61
C THR A 49 13.75 -6.38 18.66
N ALA A 50 12.67 -5.76 18.14
CA ALA A 50 12.81 -4.74 17.11
C ALA A 50 13.43 -3.44 17.64
N VAL A 51 14.60 -3.09 17.10
CA VAL A 51 15.34 -1.84 17.37
C VAL A 51 15.43 -1.05 16.08
N TYR A 52 14.82 0.13 16.08
CA TYR A 52 14.78 1.02 14.92
C TYR A 52 15.73 2.21 15.08
N PHE A 53 16.03 2.91 14.00
CA PHE A 53 16.71 4.20 14.01
C PHE A 53 15.70 5.34 13.81
N SER A 54 15.61 6.24 14.79
CA SER A 54 14.67 7.35 14.77
C SER A 54 15.29 8.55 14.05
N ARG A 55 15.02 8.69 12.74
CA ARG A 55 15.53 9.79 11.88
C ARG A 55 15.44 11.17 12.53
N SER A 56 14.29 11.51 13.11
CA SER A 56 14.04 12.82 13.76
C SER A 56 14.77 13.03 15.09
N ARG A 57 15.22 11.96 15.76
CA ARG A 57 15.95 12.02 17.05
C ARG A 57 17.42 11.63 16.90
N ALA A 58 17.86 11.28 15.68
CA ALA A 58 19.19 10.77 15.32
C ALA A 58 19.75 9.71 16.28
N LYS A 59 18.90 8.78 16.75
CA LYS A 59 19.28 7.75 17.73
C LYS A 59 18.50 6.45 17.58
N LEU A 60 19.05 5.38 18.15
CA LEU A 60 18.38 4.10 18.36
C LEU A 60 17.07 4.26 19.14
N TRP A 61 16.10 3.40 18.83
CA TRP A 61 14.79 3.33 19.45
C TRP A 61 14.38 1.87 19.59
N HIS A 62 14.45 1.35 20.80
CA HIS A 62 13.90 0.03 21.13
C HIS A 62 12.37 0.15 21.15
N LYS A 63 11.68 -0.59 20.26
CA LYS A 63 10.22 -0.50 20.13
C LYS A 63 9.58 -0.90 21.45
N GLY A 64 8.75 -0.03 22.02
CA GLY A 64 8.04 -0.29 23.27
C GLY A 64 8.84 -0.05 24.55
N GLU A 65 10.08 0.44 24.49
CA GLU A 65 10.91 0.74 25.67
C GLU A 65 10.20 1.60 26.72
N SER A 66 9.44 2.62 26.29
CA SER A 66 8.70 3.53 27.17
C SER A 66 7.25 3.12 27.45
N SER A 67 6.67 2.17 26.69
CA SER A 67 5.23 1.83 26.77
C SER A 67 4.93 0.35 27.03
N GLY A 68 5.97 -0.48 27.13
CA GLY A 68 5.85 -1.94 27.19
C GLY A 68 5.40 -2.63 25.89
N HIS A 69 5.08 -1.89 24.83
CA HIS A 69 4.54 -2.46 23.58
C HIS A 69 5.65 -2.90 22.61
N THR A 70 6.44 -3.86 23.07
CA THR A 70 7.62 -4.40 22.36
C THR A 70 7.25 -5.31 21.20
N GLN A 71 8.20 -5.54 20.30
CA GLN A 71 8.04 -6.46 19.17
C GLN A 71 9.11 -7.54 19.29
N ARG A 72 8.70 -8.80 19.53
CA ARG A 72 9.62 -9.95 19.49
C ARG A 72 9.72 -10.45 18.06
N VAL A 73 10.91 -10.52 17.52
CA VAL A 73 11.22 -10.91 16.14
C VAL A 73 11.39 -12.43 16.05
N HIS A 74 10.80 -13.04 15.02
CA HIS A 74 10.91 -14.48 14.71
C HIS A 74 11.64 -14.75 13.40
N ASP A 75 11.54 -13.82 12.45
CA ASP A 75 12.15 -13.92 11.11
C ASP A 75 12.54 -12.51 10.63
N ILE A 76 13.63 -12.43 9.85
CA ILE A 76 14.15 -11.20 9.24
C ILE A 76 14.44 -11.54 7.78
N ARG A 77 13.68 -10.92 6.86
CA ARG A 77 13.83 -11.13 5.41
C ARG A 77 14.34 -9.86 4.75
N LEU A 78 15.17 -10.04 3.74
CA LEU A 78 15.51 -9.04 2.73
C LEU A 78 14.71 -9.34 1.47
N ASP A 79 14.47 -8.30 0.67
CA ASP A 79 13.94 -8.40 -0.69
C ASP A 79 15.04 -8.72 -1.73
N CYS A 80 14.71 -8.62 -3.02
CA CYS A 80 15.52 -9.17 -4.11
C CYS A 80 16.77 -8.35 -4.45
N ASP A 81 16.76 -7.05 -4.19
CA ASP A 81 17.89 -6.13 -4.26
C ASP A 81 18.38 -5.67 -2.87
N ALA A 82 17.84 -6.26 -1.80
CA ALA A 82 18.28 -6.14 -0.41
C ALA A 82 18.22 -4.70 0.16
N ASP A 83 17.29 -3.89 -0.31
CA ASP A 83 17.04 -2.51 0.14
C ASP A 83 15.75 -2.33 0.98
N VAL A 84 14.97 -3.39 1.20
CA VAL A 84 13.89 -3.45 2.21
C VAL A 84 14.01 -4.67 3.12
N ILE A 85 13.67 -4.48 4.40
CA ILE A 85 13.55 -5.56 5.39
C ILE A 85 12.10 -5.81 5.79
N VAL A 86 11.71 -7.08 5.89
CA VAL A 86 10.48 -7.51 6.59
C VAL A 86 10.84 -8.25 7.87
N LEU A 87 10.32 -7.77 9.00
CA LEU A 87 10.37 -8.43 10.30
C LEU A 87 9.06 -9.17 10.55
N SER A 88 9.12 -10.49 10.72
CA SER A 88 7.99 -11.26 11.25
C SER A 88 8.01 -11.17 12.78
N VAL A 89 7.01 -10.54 13.39
CA VAL A 89 7.02 -10.20 14.82
C VAL A 89 5.78 -10.68 15.58
N THR A 90 5.91 -10.92 16.88
CA THR A 90 4.76 -10.86 17.81
C THR A 90 4.74 -9.49 18.47
N GLN A 91 3.65 -8.73 18.28
CA GLN A 91 3.42 -7.47 18.98
C GLN A 91 2.97 -7.72 20.42
N VAL A 92 3.85 -7.44 21.38
CA VAL A 92 3.53 -7.47 22.81
C VAL A 92 2.67 -6.25 23.15
N GLY A 93 1.68 -6.44 24.03
CA GLY A 93 0.77 -5.38 24.45
C GLY A 93 -0.34 -5.00 23.45
N GLY A 94 -0.46 -5.71 22.32
CA GLY A 94 -1.63 -5.66 21.43
C GLY A 94 -1.74 -4.44 20.50
N ILE A 95 -0.82 -3.48 20.58
CA ILE A 95 -0.80 -2.30 19.71
C ILE A 95 0.61 -2.00 19.21
N ALA A 96 0.78 -1.77 17.90
CA ALA A 96 2.03 -1.24 17.37
C ALA A 96 2.01 0.29 17.36
N CYS A 97 0.86 0.90 17.09
CA CYS A 97 0.69 2.33 16.87
C CYS A 97 0.47 3.11 18.18
N HIS A 98 1.09 4.28 18.29
CA HIS A 98 0.89 5.23 19.40
C HIS A 98 -0.51 5.87 19.42
N THR A 99 -1.34 5.64 18.40
CA THR A 99 -2.76 6.06 18.39
C THR A 99 -3.69 5.04 19.06
N GLY A 100 -3.11 4.05 19.76
CA GLY A 100 -3.89 3.02 20.46
C GLY A 100 -4.36 1.87 19.59
N ARG A 101 -3.82 1.73 18.38
CA ARG A 101 -4.29 0.77 17.36
C ARG A 101 -3.28 -0.34 17.10
N GLU A 102 -3.78 -1.49 16.67
CA GLU A 102 -2.98 -2.65 16.28
C GLU A 102 -1.92 -2.27 15.25
N SER A 103 -2.34 -1.60 14.17
CA SER A 103 -1.48 -1.14 13.07
C SER A 103 -1.44 0.40 12.97
N CYS A 104 -0.34 0.92 12.42
CA CYS A 104 -0.26 2.30 11.93
C CYS A 104 -1.07 2.53 10.65
N PHE A 105 -1.36 1.47 9.88
CA PHE A 105 -2.11 1.51 8.62
C PHE A 105 -3.63 1.44 8.86
N TYR A 106 -4.14 2.25 9.78
CA TYR A 106 -5.53 2.23 10.23
C TYR A 106 -6.48 3.11 9.41
N GLN A 107 -5.95 3.91 8.49
CA GLN A 107 -6.73 4.67 7.53
C GLN A 107 -6.72 3.95 6.18
N ARG A 108 -7.91 3.79 5.60
CA ARG A 108 -8.11 3.29 4.24
C ARG A 108 -8.73 4.41 3.41
N LEU A 109 -8.22 4.63 2.21
CA LEU A 109 -8.88 5.50 1.24
C LEU A 109 -10.09 4.74 0.70
N ASP A 110 -11.31 5.22 0.99
CA ASP A 110 -12.53 4.67 0.39
C ASP A 110 -12.64 5.15 -1.05
N LEU A 111 -12.69 4.20 -1.97
CA LEU A 111 -12.80 4.41 -3.41
C LEU A 111 -14.21 4.11 -3.96
N SER A 112 -15.18 3.80 -3.08
CA SER A 112 -16.56 3.51 -3.48
C SER A 112 -17.39 4.77 -3.78
N GLY A 113 -16.98 5.92 -3.25
CA GLY A 113 -17.59 7.22 -3.51
C GLY A 113 -17.10 7.91 -4.80
N GLN A 114 -17.81 8.96 -5.23
CA GLN A 114 -17.37 9.80 -6.36
C GLN A 114 -16.09 10.60 -6.07
N THR A 115 -15.79 10.83 -4.79
CA THR A 115 -14.57 11.47 -4.30
C THR A 115 -13.91 10.51 -3.32
N PRO A 116 -12.63 10.14 -3.51
CA PRO A 116 -11.89 9.34 -2.55
C PRO A 116 -11.80 10.01 -1.17
N GLU A 117 -12.16 9.29 -0.10
CA GLU A 117 -12.16 9.83 1.27
C GLU A 117 -11.42 8.92 2.25
N TRP A 118 -10.56 9.49 3.10
CA TRP A 118 -9.81 8.73 4.11
C TRP A 118 -10.71 8.34 5.29
N GLN A 119 -11.05 7.05 5.37
CA GLN A 119 -11.83 6.48 6.46
C GLN A 119 -10.91 5.80 7.49
N THR A 120 -11.19 6.01 8.77
CA THR A 120 -10.58 5.20 9.85
C THR A 120 -11.30 3.86 9.90
N VAL A 121 -10.59 2.78 9.59
CA VAL A 121 -11.17 1.42 9.54
C VAL A 121 -10.81 0.58 10.78
N ASP A 122 -9.72 0.89 11.48
CA ASP A 122 -9.36 0.19 12.72
C ASP A 122 -9.85 0.91 13.99
N LYS A 123 -10.32 0.10 14.94
CA LYS A 123 -10.71 0.52 16.28
C LYS A 123 -9.48 0.87 17.12
N VAL A 124 -9.63 1.88 17.98
CA VAL A 124 -8.71 2.11 19.11
C VAL A 124 -8.90 0.98 20.12
N LEU A 125 -7.80 0.27 20.44
CA LEU A 125 -7.74 -0.86 21.36
C LEU A 125 -7.24 -0.46 22.76
N LYS A 126 -6.53 0.67 22.88
CA LYS A 126 -6.11 1.31 24.14
C LYS A 126 -6.14 2.82 23.98
N ASP A 127 -6.49 3.57 25.01
CA ASP A 127 -6.45 5.04 24.93
C ASP A 127 -5.00 5.52 24.73
N PRO A 128 -4.70 6.45 23.79
CA PRO A 128 -3.38 7.06 23.66
C PRO A 128 -2.82 7.69 24.95
N ALA A 129 -3.67 8.19 25.85
CA ALA A 129 -3.25 8.73 27.14
C ALA A 129 -2.64 7.63 28.05
N ASP A 130 -3.21 6.42 28.01
CA ASP A 130 -2.77 5.26 28.81
C ASP A 130 -1.46 4.62 28.29
N ILE A 131 -1.01 4.98 27.08
CA ILE A 131 0.22 4.43 26.47
C ILE A 131 1.48 4.99 27.13
N TYR A 132 1.42 6.20 27.69
CA TYR A 132 2.57 6.95 28.19
C TYR A 132 2.51 7.27 29.70
N HIS A 133 1.46 6.84 30.42
CA HIS A 133 1.29 7.13 31.84
C HIS A 133 0.88 5.91 32.66
N SER A 134 1.67 5.59 33.69
CA SER A 134 1.32 4.68 34.77
C SER A 134 0.95 5.46 36.03
N HIS A 135 -0.22 5.15 36.63
CA HIS A 135 -0.86 5.81 37.79
C HIS A 135 -1.38 7.24 37.49
N GLU A 136 -2.64 7.60 37.74
CA GLU A 136 -3.52 7.33 38.89
C GLU A 136 -5.01 7.11 38.50
N ALA A 137 -5.88 6.82 39.48
CA ALA A 137 -7.31 6.55 39.27
C ALA A 137 -8.21 7.66 39.85
N THR A 138 -9.36 7.97 39.23
CA THR A 138 -10.63 8.31 39.93
C THR A 138 -11.84 8.36 38.97
N ASN A 139 -13.05 8.38 39.55
CA ASN A 139 -14.37 8.11 38.93
C ASN A 139 -15.10 9.35 38.34
N HIS A 140 -16.32 9.09 37.81
CA HIS A 140 -17.52 9.97 37.71
C HIS A 140 -17.66 10.90 36.47
N THR A 141 -18.83 11.10 35.81
CA THR A 141 -20.21 10.54 35.89
C THR A 141 -20.91 10.61 34.50
N GLN A 142 -22.01 9.87 34.30
CA GLN A 142 -22.98 10.03 33.18
C GLN A 142 -23.78 11.35 33.22
N THR A 143 -24.28 11.83 32.08
CA THR A 143 -25.65 12.39 31.90
C THR A 143 -26.09 12.43 30.43
N ASN A 144 -27.41 12.38 30.19
CA ASN A 144 -28.10 12.48 28.87
C ASN A 144 -28.09 13.95 28.35
N ASP A 145 -28.52 14.33 27.13
CA ASP A 145 -29.87 14.19 26.54
C ASP A 145 -29.96 14.65 25.05
N ALA A 146 -31.16 14.63 24.46
CA ALA A 146 -31.57 14.82 23.05
C ALA A 146 -31.31 16.23 22.43
N THR A 147 -31.39 16.48 21.10
CA THR A 147 -32.62 16.48 20.27
C THR A 147 -32.40 16.83 18.76
N ALA A 148 -33.40 16.50 17.92
CA ALA A 148 -33.84 17.16 16.65
C ALA A 148 -32.89 17.13 15.41
N ASN A 149 -33.26 16.46 14.30
CA ASN A 149 -34.08 16.95 13.17
C ASN A 149 -33.46 18.20 12.48
N ASN A 150 -33.11 18.25 11.20
CA ASN A 150 -33.96 18.13 9.98
C ASN A 150 -33.07 18.46 8.71
N ILE A 151 -33.39 18.28 7.40
CA ILE A 151 -34.60 17.86 6.64
C ILE A 151 -34.25 17.47 5.17
N VAL A 152 -35.13 16.73 4.47
CA VAL A 152 -35.34 16.59 2.99
C VAL A 152 -34.29 15.94 2.05
N SER A 153 -34.80 14.92 1.36
CA SER A 153 -34.35 14.27 0.12
C SER A 153 -34.43 15.15 -1.15
N SER A 154 -33.49 14.98 -2.07
CA SER A 154 -33.70 15.32 -3.49
C SER A 154 -33.40 14.12 -4.37
N ASP A 155 -34.44 13.59 -5.00
CA ASP A 155 -34.34 12.54 -6.01
C ASP A 155 -34.85 13.09 -7.35
N ILE A 156 -34.31 12.55 -8.45
CA ILE A 156 -34.69 12.81 -9.85
C ILE A 156 -34.38 14.23 -10.38
N ASP A 157 -33.21 14.36 -11.04
CA ASP A 157 -33.24 14.49 -12.50
C ASP A 157 -31.93 14.04 -13.16
N GLN A 158 -32.02 13.05 -14.05
CA GLN A 158 -30.93 12.66 -14.97
C GLN A 158 -31.30 13.07 -16.39
N ALA A 159 -30.48 13.88 -17.06
CA ALA A 159 -30.05 13.64 -18.45
C ALA A 159 -29.08 14.71 -19.01
N LYS A 160 -28.16 14.26 -19.88
CA LYS A 160 -27.41 15.06 -20.88
C LYS A 160 -26.39 16.12 -20.38
N VAL A 161 -25.34 15.64 -19.71
CA VAL A 161 -23.96 16.09 -20.00
C VAL A 161 -23.11 14.83 -20.20
N GLY A 162 -22.19 14.83 -21.17
CA GLY A 162 -21.45 13.62 -21.56
C GLY A 162 -20.56 13.08 -20.45
N ARG A 163 -20.86 11.86 -19.95
CA ARG A 163 -20.01 11.17 -18.98
C ARG A 163 -18.70 10.73 -19.66
N THR A 164 -17.61 11.40 -19.29
CA THR A 164 -16.23 10.99 -19.63
C THR A 164 -15.93 9.65 -18.94
N SER A 165 -15.39 8.66 -19.68
CA SER A 165 -15.03 7.35 -19.10
C SER A 165 -13.90 7.48 -18.08
N ILE A 166 -13.67 6.46 -17.24
CA ILE A 166 -12.53 6.48 -16.30
C ILE A 166 -11.18 6.57 -17.04
N LEU A 167 -11.09 5.94 -18.22
CA LEU A 167 -9.89 5.96 -19.07
C LEU A 167 -9.66 7.37 -19.65
N GLN A 168 -10.71 8.02 -20.16
CA GLN A 168 -10.65 9.40 -20.65
C GLN A 168 -10.45 10.45 -19.53
N GLN A 169 -10.76 10.11 -18.26
CA GLN A 169 -10.38 10.93 -17.10
C GLN A 169 -8.90 10.73 -16.77
N LEU A 170 -8.41 9.49 -16.83
CA LEU A 170 -7.01 9.15 -16.63
C LEU A 170 -6.12 9.78 -17.71
N ASP A 171 -6.49 9.73 -18.99
CA ASP A 171 -5.76 10.38 -20.10
C ASP A 171 -5.49 11.86 -19.81
N LYS A 172 -6.50 12.61 -19.32
CA LYS A 172 -6.34 14.02 -18.94
C LYS A 172 -5.32 14.19 -17.82
N VAL A 173 -5.40 13.38 -16.77
CA VAL A 173 -4.42 13.39 -15.67
C VAL A 173 -3.02 13.05 -16.16
N LEU A 174 -2.88 12.07 -17.06
CA LEU A 174 -1.59 11.67 -17.61
C LEU A 174 -0.97 12.76 -18.48
N VAL A 175 -1.77 13.51 -19.25
CA VAL A 175 -1.31 14.68 -20.02
C VAL A 175 -0.93 15.84 -19.09
N GLU A 176 -1.78 16.20 -18.13
CA GLU A 176 -1.52 17.26 -17.15
C GLU A 176 -0.23 17.02 -16.35
N ARG A 177 0.04 15.77 -15.97
CA ARG A 177 1.21 15.41 -15.16
C ARG A 177 2.50 15.21 -15.96
N LYS A 178 2.44 15.20 -17.31
CA LYS A 178 3.62 15.06 -18.18
C LYS A 178 4.57 16.27 -18.11
N GLN A 179 4.05 17.44 -17.75
CA GLN A 179 4.81 18.69 -17.58
C GLN A 179 4.84 19.18 -16.13
N ALA A 180 4.35 18.38 -15.18
CA ALA A 180 4.32 18.74 -13.76
C ALA A 180 5.66 18.45 -13.09
N ASP A 181 5.92 19.12 -11.95
CA ASP A 181 7.12 18.87 -11.15
C ASP A 181 7.18 17.40 -10.69
N ALA A 182 8.38 16.81 -10.74
CA ALA A 182 8.62 15.40 -10.46
C ALA A 182 8.16 14.94 -9.06
N GLY A 183 8.15 15.85 -8.07
CA GLY A 183 7.67 15.59 -6.71
C GLY A 183 6.15 15.77 -6.53
N SER A 184 5.44 16.28 -7.55
CA SER A 184 4.01 16.66 -7.42
C SER A 184 3.01 15.50 -7.54
N SER A 185 3.43 14.35 -8.11
CA SER A 185 2.67 13.10 -8.13
C SER A 185 3.55 11.91 -8.55
N TYR A 186 3.06 10.69 -8.30
CA TYR A 186 3.69 9.46 -8.80
C TYR A 186 3.90 9.51 -10.33
N VAL A 187 2.86 9.87 -11.08
CA VAL A 187 2.90 10.02 -12.55
C VAL A 187 3.98 11.01 -13.00
N ALA A 188 4.06 12.19 -12.36
CA ALA A 188 5.11 13.17 -12.69
C ALA A 188 6.51 12.61 -12.39
N SER A 189 6.66 11.84 -11.31
CA SER A 189 7.93 11.15 -10.99
C SER A 189 8.31 10.08 -12.01
N LEU A 190 7.33 9.36 -12.59
CA LEU A 190 7.56 8.38 -13.66
C LEU A 190 8.04 9.07 -14.94
N TYR A 191 7.38 10.15 -15.34
CA TYR A 191 7.82 10.96 -16.48
C TYR A 191 9.23 11.54 -16.29
N ALA A 192 9.55 12.03 -15.08
CA ALA A 192 10.87 12.55 -14.76
C ALA A 192 11.97 11.47 -14.75
N LYS A 193 11.63 10.22 -14.40
CA LYS A 193 12.52 9.05 -14.49
C LYS A 193 12.66 8.51 -15.92
N GLY A 194 11.78 8.91 -16.83
CA GLY A 194 11.86 8.62 -18.27
C GLY A 194 11.28 7.28 -18.68
N LEU A 195 11.15 7.09 -20.01
CA LEU A 195 10.52 5.94 -20.67
C LEU A 195 10.94 4.58 -20.10
N ASN A 196 12.24 4.38 -19.84
CA ASN A 196 12.73 3.08 -19.36
C ASN A 196 12.07 2.66 -18.04
N LYS A 197 11.90 3.56 -17.06
CA LYS A 197 11.25 3.20 -15.78
C LYS A 197 9.74 3.00 -15.94
N ILE A 198 9.12 3.68 -16.91
CA ILE A 198 7.71 3.44 -17.26
C ILE A 198 7.54 2.04 -17.84
N LEU A 199 8.38 1.63 -18.79
CA LEU A 199 8.35 0.30 -19.41
C LEU A 199 8.76 -0.82 -18.45
N GLU A 200 9.68 -0.55 -17.52
CA GLU A 200 10.05 -1.45 -16.42
C GLU A 200 8.82 -1.78 -15.57
N LYS A 201 8.08 -0.77 -15.10
CA LYS A 201 6.82 -0.98 -14.39
C LYS A 201 5.81 -1.78 -15.22
N VAL A 202 5.62 -1.48 -16.51
CA VAL A 202 4.72 -2.29 -17.38
C VAL A 202 5.09 -3.79 -17.35
N GLY A 203 6.38 -4.14 -17.31
CA GLY A 203 6.83 -5.54 -17.20
C GLY A 203 6.66 -6.15 -15.80
N GLU A 204 6.82 -5.34 -14.76
CA GLU A 204 6.62 -5.67 -13.33
C GLU A 204 5.16 -6.11 -13.10
N GLU A 205 4.20 -5.20 -13.32
CA GLU A 205 2.76 -5.46 -13.14
C GLU A 205 2.27 -6.61 -14.03
N SER A 206 2.85 -6.75 -15.24
CA SER A 206 2.50 -7.85 -16.16
C SER A 206 2.94 -9.21 -15.61
N THR A 207 3.97 -9.24 -14.76
CA THR A 207 4.44 -10.45 -14.09
C THR A 207 3.64 -10.72 -12.82
N GLU A 208 3.33 -9.68 -12.06
CA GLU A 208 2.56 -9.75 -10.80
C GLU A 208 1.11 -10.18 -11.07
N SER A 209 0.46 -9.64 -12.11
CA SER A 209 -0.87 -10.10 -12.56
C SER A 209 -0.90 -11.56 -13.03
N ILE A 210 0.19 -12.10 -13.58
CA ILE A 210 0.32 -13.53 -13.90
C ILE A 210 0.42 -14.38 -12.62
N ILE A 211 1.10 -13.89 -11.59
CA ILE A 211 1.22 -14.55 -10.29
C ILE A 211 -0.12 -14.54 -9.57
N ALA A 212 -0.77 -13.38 -9.44
CA ALA A 212 -2.09 -13.24 -8.84
C ALA A 212 -3.15 -14.11 -9.54
N ALA A 213 -3.09 -14.23 -10.87
CA ALA A 213 -3.98 -15.12 -11.63
C ALA A 213 -3.78 -16.59 -11.28
N LYS A 214 -2.53 -17.02 -11.06
CA LYS A 214 -2.22 -18.39 -10.63
C LYS A 214 -2.65 -18.63 -9.19
N ASP A 215 -2.45 -17.69 -8.29
CA ASP A 215 -2.80 -17.86 -6.88
C ASP A 215 -4.32 -17.88 -6.68
N PHE A 216 -5.05 -17.02 -7.39
CA PHE A 216 -6.52 -17.07 -7.47
C PHE A 216 -7.02 -18.42 -8.02
N ALA A 217 -6.34 -19.01 -9.01
CA ALA A 217 -6.72 -20.33 -9.56
C ALA A 217 -6.56 -21.51 -8.58
N HIS A 218 -5.88 -21.32 -7.44
CA HIS A 218 -5.79 -22.33 -6.36
C HIS A 218 -6.80 -22.08 -5.22
N CYS A 219 -7.65 -21.04 -5.32
CA CYS A 219 -8.66 -20.71 -4.33
C CYS A 219 -10.04 -21.29 -4.69
N ASP A 220 -10.81 -21.72 -3.68
CA ASP A 220 -12.19 -22.18 -3.84
C ASP A 220 -13.11 -21.42 -2.87
N GLU A 221 -14.08 -20.71 -3.42
CA GLU A 221 -15.07 -19.91 -2.69
C GLU A 221 -15.84 -20.74 -1.64
N ASN A 222 -16.09 -22.03 -1.92
CA ASN A 222 -16.85 -22.92 -1.04
C ASN A 222 -16.00 -23.44 0.13
N ILE A 223 -14.67 -23.42 0.00
CA ILE A 223 -13.73 -23.86 1.03
C ILE A 223 -13.31 -22.68 1.91
N ASN A 224 -12.93 -21.56 1.30
CA ASN A 224 -12.48 -20.37 2.01
C ASN A 224 -12.84 -19.09 1.24
N LYS A 225 -14.08 -18.62 1.41
CA LYS A 225 -14.57 -17.41 0.74
C LYS A 225 -13.71 -16.17 0.97
N ALA A 226 -13.16 -15.97 2.17
CA ALA A 226 -12.31 -14.81 2.46
C ALA A 226 -11.05 -14.82 1.59
N GLN A 227 -10.31 -15.92 1.58
CA GLN A 227 -9.11 -16.09 0.73
C GLN A 227 -9.43 -16.00 -0.77
N TYR A 228 -10.59 -16.54 -1.20
CA TYR A 228 -11.04 -16.41 -2.58
C TYR A 228 -11.35 -14.95 -2.95
N ASP A 229 -12.07 -14.22 -2.10
CA ASP A 229 -12.41 -12.82 -2.33
C ASP A 229 -11.14 -11.93 -2.31
N ASP A 230 -10.18 -12.21 -1.42
CA ASP A 230 -8.87 -11.53 -1.34
C ASP A 230 -8.01 -11.79 -2.60
N ALA A 231 -7.80 -13.05 -2.99
CA ALA A 231 -7.03 -13.40 -4.20
C ALA A 231 -7.70 -12.91 -5.49
N ARG A 232 -9.04 -12.84 -5.51
CA ARG A 232 -9.80 -12.20 -6.59
C ARG A 232 -9.58 -10.69 -6.63
N HIS A 233 -9.43 -10.04 -5.48
CA HIS A 233 -9.15 -8.61 -5.40
C HIS A 233 -7.74 -8.33 -5.93
N GLU A 234 -6.74 -9.11 -5.50
CA GLU A 234 -5.35 -8.99 -5.97
C GLU A 234 -5.25 -9.11 -7.49
N LEU A 235 -5.88 -10.13 -8.09
CA LEU A 235 -5.91 -10.28 -9.55
C LEU A 235 -6.51 -9.06 -10.27
N ILE A 236 -7.53 -8.41 -9.68
CA ILE A 236 -8.12 -7.20 -10.25
C ILE A 236 -7.19 -5.99 -10.07
N TYR A 237 -6.50 -5.90 -8.94
CA TYR A 237 -5.55 -4.85 -8.61
C TYR A 237 -4.36 -4.86 -9.58
N GLU A 238 -3.66 -5.99 -9.69
CA GLU A 238 -2.51 -6.18 -10.58
C GLU A 238 -2.86 -5.95 -12.05
N VAL A 239 -4.02 -6.43 -12.50
CA VAL A 239 -4.49 -6.15 -13.88
C VAL A 239 -4.82 -4.67 -14.08
N ALA A 240 -5.29 -3.95 -13.05
CA ALA A 240 -5.51 -2.51 -13.14
C ALA A 240 -4.18 -1.74 -13.24
N ASP A 241 -3.14 -2.15 -12.51
CA ASP A 241 -1.83 -1.50 -12.57
C ASP A 241 -1.10 -1.80 -13.90
N VAL A 242 -1.26 -3.00 -14.49
CA VAL A 242 -0.87 -3.27 -15.91
C VAL A 242 -1.51 -2.25 -16.85
N TRP A 243 -2.82 -2.01 -16.73
CA TRP A 243 -3.53 -1.06 -17.58
C TRP A 243 -3.05 0.37 -17.33
N PHE A 244 -2.95 0.79 -16.07
CA PHE A 244 -2.47 2.12 -15.69
C PHE A 244 -1.06 2.39 -16.24
N HIS A 245 -0.10 1.49 -16.00
CA HIS A 245 1.27 1.66 -16.47
C HIS A 245 1.38 1.59 -18.00
N THR A 246 0.55 0.79 -18.66
CA THR A 246 0.44 0.79 -20.13
C THR A 246 -0.07 2.14 -20.64
N LEU A 247 -1.05 2.75 -19.98
CA LEU A 247 -1.58 4.07 -20.34
C LEU A 247 -0.57 5.19 -20.09
N VAL A 248 0.22 5.14 -19.01
CA VAL A 248 1.38 6.04 -18.81
C VAL A 248 2.39 5.88 -19.96
N GLY A 249 2.62 4.64 -20.41
CA GLY A 249 3.47 4.32 -21.56
C GLY A 249 2.94 4.86 -22.90
N LEU A 250 1.62 4.87 -23.11
CA LEU A 250 0.99 5.46 -24.30
C LEU A 250 1.02 6.99 -24.26
N ALA A 251 0.69 7.59 -23.10
CA ALA A 251 0.73 9.03 -22.89
C ALA A 251 2.15 9.62 -22.99
N TRP A 252 3.20 8.82 -22.72
CA TRP A 252 4.58 9.19 -23.06
C TRP A 252 4.75 9.55 -24.55
N PHE A 253 4.08 8.82 -25.45
CA PHE A 253 4.08 9.07 -26.90
C PHE A 253 2.91 9.93 -27.39
N ASP A 254 2.18 10.58 -26.47
CA ASP A 254 1.00 11.41 -26.76
C ASP A 254 -0.14 10.61 -27.44
N ILE A 255 -0.29 9.34 -27.04
CA ILE A 255 -1.37 8.43 -27.47
C ILE A 255 -2.38 8.27 -26.32
N GLU A 256 -3.65 8.57 -26.57
CA GLU A 256 -4.75 8.43 -25.61
C GLU A 256 -5.34 7.00 -25.59
N SER A 257 -5.99 6.63 -24.48
CA SER A 257 -6.59 5.30 -24.26
C SER A 257 -7.58 4.88 -25.36
N ASP A 258 -8.36 5.81 -25.90
CA ASP A 258 -9.34 5.57 -26.95
C ASP A 258 -8.70 4.98 -28.23
N ALA A 259 -7.41 5.22 -28.50
CA ALA A 259 -6.71 4.60 -29.63
C ALA A 259 -6.62 3.06 -29.50
N VAL A 260 -6.39 2.55 -28.29
CA VAL A 260 -6.39 1.11 -28.00
C VAL A 260 -7.81 0.55 -28.03
N LEU A 261 -8.79 1.28 -27.49
CA LEU A 261 -10.20 0.86 -27.51
C LEU A 261 -10.74 0.78 -28.95
N HIS A 262 -10.37 1.71 -29.83
CA HIS A 262 -10.71 1.64 -31.26
C HIS A 262 -10.09 0.42 -31.94
N GLU A 263 -8.84 0.07 -31.65
CA GLU A 263 -8.18 -1.12 -32.22
C GLU A 263 -8.78 -2.43 -31.67
N LEU A 264 -9.16 -2.48 -30.39
CA LEU A 264 -9.91 -3.60 -29.81
C LEU A 264 -11.31 -3.71 -30.46
N GLY A 265 -11.99 -2.58 -30.67
CA GLY A 265 -13.27 -2.51 -31.38
C GLY A 265 -13.18 -2.98 -32.84
N ARG A 266 -12.08 -2.66 -33.54
CA ARG A 266 -11.80 -3.14 -34.90
C ARG A 266 -11.61 -4.67 -34.95
N ARG A 267 -11.04 -5.27 -33.89
CA ARG A 267 -10.87 -6.72 -33.76
C ARG A 267 -12.13 -7.43 -33.26
N PHE A 268 -13.07 -6.71 -32.66
CA PHE A 268 -14.27 -7.30 -32.08
C PHE A 268 -15.15 -7.95 -33.15
N GLY A 269 -15.37 -9.26 -33.03
CA GLY A 269 -16.11 -10.07 -34.01
C GLY A 269 -15.25 -10.72 -35.11
N LEU A 270 -13.94 -10.47 -35.16
CA LEU A 270 -12.99 -11.25 -35.95
C LEU A 270 -12.43 -12.39 -35.07
N SER A 271 -12.31 -13.62 -35.61
CA SER A 271 -11.63 -14.67 -34.85
C SER A 271 -10.11 -14.43 -34.87
N GLY A 272 -9.43 -14.75 -33.78
CA GLY A 272 -7.96 -14.65 -33.70
C GLY A 272 -7.20 -15.61 -34.63
N ILE A 273 -7.92 -16.53 -35.30
CA ILE A 273 -7.40 -17.39 -36.37
C ILE A 273 -7.49 -16.64 -37.71
N ASP A 274 -8.63 -16.02 -38.00
CA ASP A 274 -8.84 -15.25 -39.23
C ASP A 274 -7.93 -14.00 -39.29
N GLU A 275 -7.74 -13.30 -38.15
CA GLU A 275 -6.80 -12.18 -38.09
C GLU A 275 -5.34 -12.62 -38.30
N LYS A 276 -4.95 -13.82 -37.81
CA LYS A 276 -3.61 -14.38 -38.06
C LYS A 276 -3.42 -14.87 -39.50
N ALA A 277 -4.49 -15.27 -40.18
CA ALA A 277 -4.44 -15.68 -41.59
C ALA A 277 -4.39 -14.48 -42.56
N ALA A 278 -4.67 -13.26 -42.08
CA ALA A 278 -4.74 -12.03 -42.86
C ALA A 278 -3.53 -11.09 -42.67
N ARG A 279 -2.48 -11.53 -41.96
CA ARG A 279 -1.23 -10.79 -41.71
C ARG A 279 -0.04 -11.51 -42.35
#